data_AF-A0A0G1JM02-F1
#
_entry.id   AF-A0A0G1JM02-F1
#
_cell.length_a   1.000
_cell.length_b   1.000
_cell.length_c   1.000
_cell.angle_alpha   90.00
_cell.angle_beta   90.00
_cell.angle_gamma   90.00
#
_symmetry.space_group_name_H-M   'P 1'
#
loop_
_entity.id
_entity.type
_entity.pdbx_description
1 polymer ?
#
loop_
_entity_poly.entity_id
_entity_poly.type
_entity_poly.pdbx_seq_one_letter_code
_entity_poly.pdbx_strand_id
1 'polypeptide(L)'
;MSRLVFGVGEQNRFLKNVGSVLKADSDDLGRIVGISGRSFRDWINEKTLGIKDKMLKLSEMSGIKLPVIIDEREEWWSGRINGESGALARMKIYGPPGNSWGRRKGGIVSQQKRKEYPDYYRQLGCPIPRDFNCPRSARLAEFFGTVLGDGGIRPYQLTITLNSEADKDYIQYVMKKSKELFGYNPHVFKIKNCKAVCITYSGVNLIQFLVDNGLKIGD
;
A
#
# COMPACT_ATOMS: atom_id res chain seq x y z
N MET A 1 23.11 8.72 -16.09
CA MET A 1 23.52 9.56 -17.25
C MET A 1 24.17 10.84 -16.75
N SER A 2 25.10 11.45 -17.47
CA SER A 2 25.71 12.72 -17.04
C SER A 2 24.91 13.94 -17.51
N ARG A 3 25.10 15.04 -16.80
CA ARG A 3 24.43 16.33 -16.96
C ARG A 3 25.47 17.37 -17.32
N LEU A 4 25.22 18.19 -18.33
CA LEU A 4 26.16 19.22 -18.78
C LEU A 4 25.89 20.54 -18.07
N VAL A 5 26.96 21.20 -17.62
CA VAL A 5 26.94 22.55 -17.06
C VAL A 5 27.47 23.51 -18.12
N PHE A 6 26.68 24.51 -18.44
CA PHE A 6 27.04 25.58 -19.38
C PHE A 6 27.17 26.92 -18.65
N GLY A 7 27.67 27.94 -19.35
CA GLY A 7 27.61 29.32 -18.86
C GLY A 7 26.17 29.80 -18.68
N VAL A 8 25.96 30.77 -17.80
CA VAL A 8 24.63 31.33 -17.51
C VAL A 8 23.99 31.86 -18.79
N GLY A 9 22.77 31.40 -19.11
CA GLY A 9 22.04 31.80 -20.32
C GLY A 9 22.42 31.04 -21.60
N GLU A 10 23.53 30.30 -21.62
CA GLU A 10 23.99 29.59 -22.82
C GLU A 10 23.11 28.37 -23.12
N GLN A 11 22.61 27.67 -22.11
CA GLN A 11 21.68 26.56 -22.30
C GLN A 11 20.34 27.05 -22.87
N ASN A 12 19.80 28.15 -22.32
CA ASN A 12 18.59 28.79 -22.84
C ASN A 12 18.73 29.19 -24.30
N ARG A 13 19.83 29.89 -24.64
CA ARG A 13 20.11 30.37 -25.99
C ARG A 13 20.25 29.21 -26.97
N PHE A 14 21.01 28.18 -26.61
CA PHE A 14 21.16 26.97 -27.41
C PHE A 14 19.81 26.31 -27.69
N LEU A 15 19.02 26.02 -26.66
CA LEU A 15 17.75 25.31 -26.82
C LEU A 15 16.69 26.12 -27.59
N LYS A 16 16.67 27.45 -27.43
CA LYS A 16 15.80 28.33 -28.24
C LYS A 16 16.20 28.33 -29.70
N ASN A 17 17.49 28.40 -30.00
CA ASN A 17 17.98 28.35 -31.38
C ASN A 17 17.64 27.00 -32.03
N VAL A 18 17.80 25.89 -31.29
CA VAL A 18 17.39 24.55 -31.73
C VAL A 18 15.90 24.53 -32.07
N GLY A 19 15.04 25.07 -31.22
CA GLY A 19 13.60 25.15 -31.50
C GLY A 19 13.27 25.99 -32.74
N SER A 20 13.94 27.12 -32.94
CA SER A 20 13.77 27.96 -34.13
C SER A 20 14.19 27.25 -35.42
N VAL A 21 15.32 26.53 -35.41
CA VAL A 21 15.83 25.80 -36.59
C VAL A 21 14.96 24.59 -36.93
N LEU A 22 14.57 23.81 -35.92
CA LEU A 22 13.73 22.63 -36.11
C LEU A 22 12.24 22.97 -36.28
N LYS A 23 11.86 24.25 -36.12
CA LYS A 23 10.47 24.73 -36.15
C LYS A 23 9.56 23.90 -35.23
N ALA A 24 10.08 23.56 -34.06
CA ALA A 24 9.45 22.66 -33.10
C ALA A 24 9.25 23.36 -31.75
N ASP A 25 8.12 23.11 -31.10
CA ASP A 25 7.87 23.65 -29.77
C ASP A 25 8.54 22.80 -28.66
N SER A 26 8.36 23.18 -27.39
CA SER A 26 8.98 22.45 -26.29
C SER A 26 8.44 21.04 -26.09
N ASP A 27 7.18 20.78 -26.44
CA ASP A 27 6.55 19.47 -26.31
C ASP A 27 6.99 18.54 -27.45
N ASP A 28 7.16 19.07 -28.66
CA ASP A 28 7.78 18.38 -29.80
C ASP A 28 9.24 18.00 -29.52
N LEU A 29 10.05 18.97 -29.09
CA LEU A 29 11.46 18.74 -28.76
C LEU A 29 11.61 17.75 -27.61
N GLY A 30 10.75 17.85 -26.60
CA GLY A 30 10.64 16.85 -25.53
C GLY A 30 10.42 15.45 -26.07
N ARG A 31 9.42 15.27 -26.97
CA ARG A 31 9.16 13.98 -27.64
C ARG A 31 10.38 13.47 -28.42
N ILE A 32 11.05 14.33 -29.18
CA ILE A 32 12.23 13.98 -30.00
C ILE A 32 13.37 13.38 -29.16
N VAL A 33 13.60 13.93 -27.96
CA VAL A 33 14.65 13.45 -27.03
C VAL A 33 14.13 12.52 -25.92
N GLY A 34 12.86 12.12 -25.97
CA GLY A 34 12.23 11.23 -25.00
C GLY A 34 12.20 11.80 -23.58
N ILE A 35 11.79 13.06 -23.41
CA ILE A 35 11.40 13.66 -22.13
C ILE A 35 10.04 14.34 -22.24
N SER A 36 9.39 14.62 -21.10
CA SER A 36 8.19 15.45 -21.12
C SER A 36 8.53 16.88 -21.57
N GLY A 37 7.64 17.53 -22.30
CA GLY A 37 7.87 18.92 -22.71
C GLY A 37 7.91 19.92 -21.55
N ARG A 38 7.34 19.57 -20.38
CA ARG A 38 7.58 20.31 -19.13
C ARG A 38 9.06 20.25 -18.73
N SER A 39 9.65 19.06 -18.72
CA SER A 39 11.07 18.89 -18.41
C SER A 39 11.96 19.65 -19.40
N PHE A 40 11.58 19.65 -20.68
CA PHE A 40 12.28 20.43 -21.71
C PHE A 40 12.18 21.95 -21.44
N ARG A 41 11.00 22.46 -21.08
CA ARG A 41 10.82 23.86 -20.64
C ARG A 41 11.66 24.20 -19.41
N ASP A 42 11.79 23.28 -18.46
CA ASP A 42 12.67 23.47 -17.30
C ASP A 42 14.16 23.51 -17.70
N TRP A 43 14.57 22.84 -18.80
CA TRP A 43 15.90 23.03 -19.39
C TRP A 43 16.05 24.39 -20.05
N ILE A 44 15.07 24.82 -20.85
CA ILE A 44 15.08 26.15 -21.47
C ILE A 44 15.22 27.21 -20.38
N ASN A 45 14.42 27.13 -19.32
CA ASN A 45 14.46 28.09 -18.21
C ASN A 45 15.64 27.88 -17.24
N GLU A 46 16.59 27.01 -17.58
CA GLU A 46 17.81 26.71 -16.80
C GLU A 46 17.54 26.28 -15.35
N LYS A 47 16.33 25.80 -15.06
CA LYS A 47 15.98 25.25 -13.73
C LYS A 47 16.64 23.91 -13.48
N THR A 48 16.93 23.17 -14.55
CA THR A 48 17.64 21.89 -14.49
C THR A 48 18.64 21.78 -15.63
N LEU A 49 19.69 20.99 -15.40
CA LEU A 49 20.75 20.75 -16.38
C LEU A 49 20.30 19.75 -17.45
N GLY A 50 20.74 19.99 -18.69
CA GLY A 50 20.56 19.08 -19.81
C GLY A 50 21.25 17.73 -19.62
N ILE A 51 20.65 16.65 -20.12
CA ILE A 51 21.29 15.32 -20.18
C ILE A 51 22.22 15.30 -21.39
N LYS A 52 23.48 14.89 -21.20
CA LYS A 52 24.54 14.91 -22.23
C LYS A 52 24.10 14.29 -23.56
N ASP A 53 23.64 13.05 -23.54
CA ASP A 53 23.26 12.32 -24.75
C ASP A 53 22.12 13.03 -25.51
N LYS A 54 21.18 13.63 -24.78
CA LYS A 54 20.04 14.36 -25.36
C LYS A 54 20.47 15.70 -25.93
N MET A 55 21.40 16.39 -25.27
CA MET A 55 21.98 17.65 -25.77
C MET A 55 22.81 17.43 -27.03
N LEU A 56 23.61 16.36 -27.07
CA LEU A 56 24.36 15.95 -28.27
C LEU A 56 23.43 15.62 -29.43
N LYS A 57 22.37 14.84 -29.18
CA LYS A 57 21.35 14.52 -30.20
C LYS A 57 20.71 15.78 -30.78
N LEU A 58 20.36 16.76 -29.95
CA LEU A 58 19.79 18.04 -30.43
C LEU A 58 20.79 18.85 -31.25
N SER A 59 22.07 18.84 -30.85
CA SER A 59 23.15 19.52 -31.59
C SER A 59 23.34 18.89 -32.98
N GLU A 60 23.36 17.56 -33.05
CA GLU A 60 23.44 16.81 -34.31
C GLU A 60 22.24 17.09 -35.23
N MET A 61 21.01 17.00 -34.70
CA MET A 61 19.79 17.20 -35.49
C MET A 61 19.62 18.63 -36.01
N SER A 62 20.04 19.63 -35.23
CA SER A 62 19.88 21.05 -35.60
C SER A 62 21.08 21.62 -36.35
N GLY A 63 22.23 20.94 -36.34
CA GLY A 63 23.50 21.47 -36.83
C GLY A 63 24.09 22.60 -35.97
N ILE A 64 23.45 22.96 -34.85
CA ILE A 64 23.94 23.99 -33.94
C ILE A 64 24.97 23.37 -33.00
N LYS A 65 26.18 23.93 -32.97
CA LYS A 65 27.24 23.47 -32.04
C LYS A 65 26.82 23.67 -30.59
N LEU A 66 27.16 22.70 -29.73
CA LEU A 66 26.98 22.85 -28.28
C LEU A 66 27.77 24.05 -27.75
N PRO A 67 27.24 24.77 -26.76
CA PRO A 67 28.01 25.77 -26.02
C PRO A 67 29.20 25.14 -25.29
N VAL A 68 30.13 25.97 -24.84
CA VAL A 68 31.29 25.52 -24.05
C VAL A 68 30.81 24.84 -22.77
N ILE A 69 31.21 23.59 -22.59
CA ILE A 69 30.90 22.78 -21.41
C ILE A 69 31.87 23.18 -20.31
N ILE A 70 31.35 23.73 -19.21
CA ILE A 70 32.15 24.14 -18.04
C ILE A 70 32.48 22.92 -17.17
N ASP A 71 31.49 22.06 -16.97
CA ASP A 71 31.55 20.93 -16.05
C ASP A 71 30.55 19.84 -16.48
N GLU A 72 30.77 18.61 -16.03
CA GLU A 72 29.91 17.45 -16.27
C GLU A 72 29.57 16.77 -14.95
N ARG A 73 28.27 16.71 -14.62
CA ARG A 73 27.77 16.22 -13.32
C ARG A 73 27.04 14.89 -13.44
N GLU A 74 27.06 14.11 -12.38
CA GLU A 74 26.24 12.89 -12.28
C GLU A 74 24.75 13.22 -12.22
N GLU A 75 23.88 12.32 -12.67
CA GLU A 75 22.42 12.52 -12.70
C GLU A 75 21.81 12.99 -11.36
N TRP A 76 22.30 12.42 -10.26
CA TRP A 76 21.77 12.60 -8.91
C TRP A 76 22.51 13.67 -8.11
N TRP A 77 23.37 14.48 -8.74
CA TRP A 77 24.20 15.49 -8.06
C TRP A 77 23.36 16.44 -7.18
N SER A 78 22.22 16.88 -7.70
CA SER A 78 21.34 17.84 -7.02
C SER A 78 20.66 17.24 -5.80
N GLY A 79 20.44 15.92 -5.77
CA GLY A 79 19.85 15.24 -4.62
C GLY A 79 20.76 15.24 -3.40
N ARG A 80 22.08 15.11 -3.61
CA ARG A 80 23.07 15.20 -2.53
C ARG A 80 23.18 16.62 -1.95
N ILE A 81 23.13 17.64 -2.81
CA ILE A 81 23.32 19.04 -2.39
C ILE A 81 22.03 19.65 -1.84
N ASN A 82 20.89 19.43 -2.50
CA ASN A 82 19.62 20.07 -2.15
C ASN A 82 18.69 19.16 -1.32
N GLY A 83 19.10 17.93 -1.02
CA GLY A 83 18.29 16.98 -0.27
C GLY A 83 17.92 17.49 1.11
N GLU A 84 18.87 18.09 1.81
CA GLU A 84 18.66 18.69 3.13
C GLU A 84 17.68 19.87 3.05
N SER A 85 17.91 20.82 2.14
CA SER A 85 17.01 21.98 1.95
C SER A 85 15.59 21.55 1.59
N GLY A 86 15.45 20.52 0.74
CA GLY A 86 14.15 19.94 0.39
C GLY A 86 13.46 19.27 1.59
N ALA A 87 14.22 18.54 2.41
CA ALA A 87 13.71 17.93 3.63
C ALA A 87 13.26 18.98 4.65
N LEU A 88 14.05 20.05 4.86
CA LEU A 88 13.70 21.16 5.75
C LEU A 88 12.45 21.92 5.27
N ALA A 89 12.35 22.22 3.96
CA ALA A 89 11.16 22.84 3.40
C ALA A 89 9.91 21.97 3.59
N ARG A 90 10.03 20.65 3.38
CA ARG A 90 8.97 19.69 3.64
C ARG A 90 8.59 19.66 5.13
N MET A 91 9.57 19.66 6.03
CA MET A 91 9.33 19.70 7.47
C MET A 91 8.64 20.99 7.90
N LYS A 92 8.95 22.13 7.28
CA LYS A 92 8.27 23.41 7.54
C LYS A 92 6.79 23.37 7.13
N ILE A 93 6.47 22.74 6.00
CA ILE A 93 5.10 22.66 5.47
C ILE A 93 4.27 21.60 6.22
N TYR A 94 4.84 20.41 6.43
CA TYR A 94 4.09 19.23 6.88
C TYR A 94 4.41 18.79 8.32
N GLY A 95 5.39 19.43 8.95
CA GLY A 95 5.96 18.99 10.23
C GLY A 95 6.95 17.83 10.08
N PRO A 96 7.51 17.37 11.21
CA PRO A 96 8.45 16.26 11.23
C PRO A 96 7.78 14.97 10.73
N PRO A 97 8.51 14.12 9.97
CA PRO A 97 8.00 12.83 9.55
C PRO A 97 7.67 11.97 10.78
N GLY A 98 6.51 11.32 10.75
CA GLY A 98 6.11 10.36 11.77
C GLY A 98 5.59 10.97 13.08
N ASN A 99 5.14 12.23 13.08
CA ASN A 99 4.39 12.77 14.23
C ASN A 99 3.12 11.94 14.53
N SER A 100 2.65 12.00 15.78
CA SER A 100 1.52 11.18 16.27
C SER A 100 0.26 11.37 15.42
N TRP A 101 -0.04 12.61 15.05
CA TRP A 101 -1.17 12.96 14.19
C TRP A 101 -1.06 12.35 12.79
N GLY A 102 0.10 12.45 12.15
CA GLY A 102 0.37 11.92 10.81
C GLY A 102 0.34 10.39 10.77
N ARG A 103 0.88 9.74 11.81
CA ARG A 103 0.75 8.28 11.98
C ARG A 103 -0.71 7.87 12.16
N ARG A 104 -1.46 8.59 13.00
CA ARG A 104 -2.89 8.35 13.21
C ARG A 104 -3.67 8.52 11.91
N LYS A 105 -3.46 9.62 11.18
CA LYS A 105 -4.10 9.89 9.89
C LYS A 105 -3.76 8.82 8.87
N GLY A 106 -2.49 8.44 8.74
CA GLY A 106 -2.05 7.37 7.84
C GLY A 106 -2.68 6.02 8.19
N GLY A 107 -2.77 5.70 9.48
CA GLY A 107 -3.46 4.50 9.97
C GLY A 107 -4.95 4.49 9.63
N ILE A 108 -5.67 5.59 9.91
CA ILE A 108 -7.10 5.72 9.60
C ILE A 108 -7.34 5.60 8.09
N VAL A 109 -6.61 6.35 7.27
CA VAL A 109 -6.75 6.31 5.81
C VAL A 109 -6.43 4.91 5.26
N SER A 110 -5.39 4.25 5.78
CA SER A 110 -5.04 2.88 5.40
C SER A 110 -6.16 1.90 5.74
N GLN A 111 -6.73 1.99 6.95
CA GLN A 111 -7.85 1.14 7.36
C GLN A 111 -9.10 1.40 6.53
N GLN A 112 -9.41 2.66 6.23
CA GLN A 112 -10.53 3.03 5.36
C GLN A 112 -10.36 2.45 3.97
N LYS A 113 -9.19 2.63 3.33
CA LYS A 113 -8.92 2.07 2.00
C LYS A 113 -9.00 0.55 1.96
N ARG A 114 -8.58 -0.14 3.03
CA ARG A 114 -8.74 -1.61 3.13
C ARG A 114 -10.19 -2.06 3.19
N LYS A 115 -11.08 -1.24 3.76
CA LYS A 115 -12.52 -1.49 3.76
C LYS A 115 -13.17 -1.18 2.41
N GLU A 116 -12.72 -0.11 1.75
CA GLU A 116 -13.23 0.30 0.43
C GLU A 116 -12.79 -0.65 -0.70
N TYR A 117 -11.56 -1.17 -0.64
CA TYR A 117 -10.96 -1.98 -1.71
C TYR A 117 -10.39 -3.31 -1.17
N PRO A 118 -11.22 -4.18 -0.57
CA PRO A 118 -10.73 -5.38 0.11
C PRO A 118 -9.99 -6.34 -0.83
N ASP A 119 -10.46 -6.53 -2.07
CA ASP A 119 -9.84 -7.50 -2.98
C ASP A 119 -8.43 -7.09 -3.40
N TYR A 120 -8.23 -5.80 -3.67
CA TYR A 120 -6.90 -5.23 -3.98
C TYR A 120 -5.91 -5.49 -2.84
N TYR A 121 -6.30 -5.17 -1.60
CA TYR A 121 -5.41 -5.34 -0.46
C TYR A 121 -5.18 -6.81 -0.10
N ARG A 122 -6.14 -7.70 -0.36
CA ARG A 122 -5.97 -9.14 -0.18
C ARG A 122 -4.91 -9.70 -1.14
N GLN A 123 -4.90 -9.25 -2.40
CA GLN A 123 -3.87 -9.63 -3.39
C GLN A 123 -2.46 -9.17 -2.98
N LEU A 124 -2.36 -8.03 -2.27
CA LEU A 124 -1.11 -7.54 -1.70
C LEU A 124 -0.67 -8.29 -0.42
N GLY A 125 -1.40 -9.32 0.01
CA GLY A 125 -1.11 -10.07 1.22
C GLY A 125 -1.49 -9.36 2.52
N CYS A 126 -2.30 -8.30 2.46
CA CYS A 126 -2.80 -7.67 3.68
C CYS A 126 -3.88 -8.56 4.33
N PRO A 127 -3.84 -8.78 5.65
CA PRO A 127 -4.92 -9.46 6.36
C PRO A 127 -6.14 -8.54 6.41
N ILE A 128 -7.25 -9.00 5.83
CA ILE A 128 -8.54 -8.30 5.82
C ILE A 128 -9.54 -9.15 6.60
N PRO A 129 -10.41 -8.52 7.43
CA PRO A 129 -11.50 -9.23 8.09
C PRO A 129 -12.31 -10.04 7.07
N ARG A 130 -12.60 -11.29 7.44
CA ARG A 130 -13.48 -12.15 6.65
C ARG A 130 -14.91 -11.84 7.00
N ASP A 131 -15.77 -11.89 6.00
CA ASP A 131 -17.21 -11.87 6.22
C ASP A 131 -17.71 -13.29 6.48
N PHE A 132 -18.73 -13.38 7.34
CA PHE A 132 -19.35 -14.62 7.75
C PHE A 132 -20.84 -14.53 7.44
N ASN A 133 -21.43 -15.64 7.01
CA ASN A 133 -22.88 -15.72 6.92
C ASN A 133 -23.44 -15.76 8.36
N CYS A 134 -24.39 -14.89 8.70
CA CYS A 134 -24.81 -14.74 10.09
C CYS A 134 -26.35 -14.75 10.22
N PRO A 135 -27.02 -15.87 9.86
CA PRO A 135 -28.48 -15.93 9.83
C PRO A 135 -29.08 -16.05 11.23
N ARG A 136 -30.14 -15.29 11.52
CA ARG A 136 -30.99 -15.52 12.70
C ARG A 136 -31.84 -16.76 12.47
N SER A 137 -31.56 -17.83 13.21
CA SER A 137 -32.24 -19.13 13.06
C SER A 137 -32.22 -19.95 14.35
N ALA A 138 -33.06 -20.97 14.44
CA ALA A 138 -33.02 -21.92 15.56
C ALA A 138 -31.65 -22.63 15.68
N ARG A 139 -30.99 -22.89 14.55
CA ARG A 139 -29.62 -23.46 14.52
C ARG A 139 -28.60 -22.52 15.15
N LEU A 140 -28.77 -21.21 14.98
CA LEU A 140 -27.91 -20.22 15.65
C LEU A 140 -28.11 -20.25 17.16
N ALA A 141 -29.36 -20.33 17.64
CA ALA A 141 -29.64 -20.43 19.07
C ALA A 141 -29.02 -21.69 19.69
N GLU A 142 -29.05 -22.81 18.97
CA GLU A 142 -28.40 -24.04 19.40
C GLU A 142 -26.87 -23.91 19.43
N PHE A 143 -26.28 -23.27 18.41
CA PHE A 143 -24.85 -22.95 18.41
C PHE A 143 -24.46 -22.03 19.59
N PHE A 144 -25.31 -21.07 19.94
CA PHE A 144 -25.12 -20.24 21.14
C PHE A 144 -25.11 -21.09 22.40
N GLY A 145 -26.01 -22.08 22.51
CA GLY A 145 -25.99 -23.06 23.58
C GLY A 145 -24.65 -23.81 23.67
N THR A 146 -24.11 -24.28 22.54
CA THR A 146 -22.78 -24.90 22.49
C THR A 146 -21.69 -23.95 22.97
N VAL A 147 -21.71 -22.69 22.53
CA VAL A 147 -20.71 -21.70 22.93
C VAL A 147 -20.81 -21.33 24.42
N LEU A 148 -22.02 -21.28 24.97
CA LEU A 148 -22.23 -20.99 26.39
C LEU A 148 -21.82 -22.15 27.30
N GLY A 149 -21.97 -23.39 26.84
CA GLY A 149 -21.57 -24.58 27.59
C GLY A 149 -20.05 -24.82 27.56
N ASP A 150 -19.49 -24.89 26.35
CA ASP A 150 -18.14 -25.42 26.12
C ASP A 150 -17.19 -24.39 25.46
N GLY A 151 -17.67 -23.17 25.27
CA GLY A 151 -16.99 -22.12 24.52
C GLY A 151 -16.25 -21.08 25.36
N GLY A 152 -15.32 -20.39 24.70
CA GLY A 152 -14.64 -19.20 25.21
C GLY A 152 -14.39 -18.21 24.08
N ILE A 153 -14.78 -16.95 24.31
CA ILE A 153 -14.65 -15.86 23.34
C ILE A 153 -13.53 -14.91 23.77
N ARG A 154 -12.61 -14.66 22.85
CA ARG A 154 -11.56 -13.62 22.90
C ARG A 154 -11.80 -12.61 21.77
N PRO A 155 -11.19 -11.41 21.79
CA PRO A 155 -11.49 -10.34 20.82
C PRO A 155 -11.43 -10.73 19.33
N TYR A 156 -10.65 -11.75 18.98
CA TYR A 156 -10.47 -12.19 17.59
C TYR A 156 -10.76 -13.67 17.36
N GLN A 157 -11.13 -14.39 18.42
CA GLN A 157 -11.20 -15.85 18.38
C GLN A 157 -12.30 -16.40 19.27
N LEU A 158 -13.06 -17.35 18.74
CA LEU A 158 -13.95 -18.23 19.50
C LEU A 158 -13.28 -19.62 19.55
N THR A 159 -13.27 -20.22 20.73
CA THR A 159 -12.81 -21.60 20.93
C THR A 159 -13.92 -22.40 21.58
N ILE A 160 -14.18 -23.61 21.10
CA ILE A 160 -15.07 -24.60 21.73
C ILE A 160 -14.21 -25.81 22.08
N THR A 161 -14.25 -26.27 23.33
CA THR A 161 -13.42 -27.38 23.81
C THR A 161 -14.29 -28.59 24.14
N LEU A 162 -14.11 -29.69 23.43
CA LEU A 162 -14.91 -30.91 23.56
C LEU A 162 -14.04 -32.11 23.89
N ASN A 163 -14.62 -33.19 24.41
CA ASN A 163 -13.88 -34.43 24.67
C ASN A 163 -13.53 -35.16 23.37
N SER A 164 -12.27 -35.57 23.19
CA SER A 164 -11.80 -36.17 21.94
C SER A 164 -12.35 -37.57 21.66
N GLU A 165 -12.85 -38.26 22.69
CA GLU A 165 -13.33 -39.64 22.60
C GLU A 165 -14.85 -39.69 22.74
N ALA A 166 -15.40 -39.09 23.81
CA ALA A 166 -16.82 -39.13 24.11
C ALA A 166 -17.66 -38.29 23.12
N ASP A 167 -17.13 -37.15 22.66
CA ASP A 167 -17.88 -36.19 21.84
C ASP A 167 -17.53 -36.29 20.35
N LYS A 168 -16.99 -37.42 19.90
CA LYS A 168 -16.49 -37.57 18.52
C LYS A 168 -17.54 -37.22 17.46
N ASP A 169 -18.77 -37.69 17.63
CA ASP A 169 -19.88 -37.41 16.71
C ASP A 169 -20.39 -35.97 16.86
N TYR A 170 -20.37 -35.45 18.09
CA TYR A 170 -20.76 -34.07 18.37
C TYR A 170 -19.77 -33.05 17.79
N ILE A 171 -18.46 -33.36 17.77
CA ILE A 171 -17.43 -32.55 17.10
C ILE A 171 -17.77 -32.40 15.61
N GLN A 172 -18.08 -33.51 14.93
CA GLN A 172 -18.46 -33.48 13.52
C GLN A 172 -19.75 -32.68 13.29
N TYR A 173 -20.72 -32.83 14.19
CA TYR A 173 -21.96 -32.09 14.17
C TYR A 173 -21.74 -30.58 14.30
N VAL A 174 -20.94 -30.13 15.27
CA VAL A 174 -20.60 -28.72 15.49
C VAL A 174 -19.87 -28.14 14.28
N MET A 175 -18.89 -28.87 13.72
CA MET A 175 -18.18 -28.45 12.51
C MET A 175 -19.11 -28.27 11.32
N LYS A 176 -19.99 -29.24 11.07
CA LYS A 176 -20.97 -29.20 9.98
C LYS A 176 -21.92 -28.01 10.15
N LYS A 177 -22.47 -27.83 11.36
CA LYS A 177 -23.36 -26.73 11.67
C LYS A 177 -22.69 -25.38 11.47
N SER A 178 -21.44 -25.22 11.88
CA SER A 178 -20.72 -23.96 11.68
C SER A 178 -20.43 -23.67 10.21
N LYS A 179 -20.16 -24.69 9.40
CA LYS A 179 -20.04 -24.51 7.95
C LYS A 179 -21.37 -24.04 7.35
N GLU A 180 -22.49 -24.61 7.78
CA GLU A 180 -23.82 -24.22 7.32
C GLU A 180 -24.23 -22.81 7.77
N LEU A 181 -23.99 -22.47 9.04
CA LEU A 181 -24.33 -21.17 9.61
C LEU A 181 -23.44 -20.07 9.02
N PHE A 182 -22.11 -20.26 9.09
CA PHE A 182 -21.14 -19.20 8.85
C PHE A 182 -20.44 -19.26 7.50
N GLY A 183 -20.66 -20.31 6.71
CA GLY A 183 -19.90 -20.55 5.47
C GLY A 183 -18.42 -20.83 5.74
N TYR A 184 -18.05 -21.19 6.98
CA TYR A 184 -16.67 -21.25 7.44
C TYR A 184 -16.35 -22.61 8.06
N ASN A 185 -15.21 -23.18 7.65
CA ASN A 185 -14.67 -24.39 8.27
C ASN A 185 -13.74 -23.99 9.43
N PRO A 186 -14.08 -24.31 10.68
CA PRO A 186 -13.20 -24.04 11.81
C PRO A 186 -11.91 -24.85 11.74
N HIS A 187 -10.88 -24.32 12.39
CA HIS A 187 -9.65 -25.07 12.62
C HIS A 187 -9.85 -26.01 13.82
N VAL A 188 -9.52 -27.28 13.66
CA VAL A 188 -9.75 -28.31 14.69
C VAL A 188 -8.45 -29.00 15.01
N PHE A 189 -8.11 -29.08 16.30
CA PHE A 189 -6.88 -29.76 16.74
C PHE A 189 -7.07 -30.42 18.11
N LYS A 190 -6.39 -31.54 18.31
CA LYS A 190 -6.34 -32.23 19.59
C LYS A 190 -5.31 -31.55 20.49
N ILE A 191 -5.67 -31.29 21.75
CA ILE A 191 -4.74 -30.76 22.74
C ILE A 191 -3.77 -31.89 23.15
N LYS A 192 -2.48 -31.56 23.29
CA LYS A 192 -1.46 -32.53 23.70
C LYS A 192 -1.71 -33.00 25.13
N ASN A 193 -1.50 -34.29 25.37
CA ASN A 193 -1.55 -34.92 26.69
C ASN A 193 -2.91 -34.86 27.41
N CYS A 194 -4.02 -34.60 26.70
CA CYS A 194 -5.36 -34.74 27.26
C CYS A 194 -6.37 -35.22 26.22
N LYS A 195 -7.54 -35.62 26.70
CA LYS A 195 -8.67 -36.10 25.88
C LYS A 195 -9.55 -34.95 25.41
N ALA A 196 -8.95 -33.86 24.93
CA ALA A 196 -9.68 -32.67 24.50
C ALA A 196 -9.36 -32.30 23.06
N VAL A 197 -10.37 -31.81 22.34
CA VAL A 197 -10.29 -31.23 21.01
C VAL A 197 -10.76 -29.79 21.09
N CYS A 198 -9.99 -28.87 20.53
CA CYS A 198 -10.41 -27.49 20.35
C CYS A 198 -10.87 -27.25 18.92
N ILE A 199 -12.04 -26.64 18.81
CA ILE A 199 -12.60 -26.09 17.57
C ILE A 199 -12.44 -24.58 17.64
N THR A 200 -11.64 -24.01 16.74
CA THR A 200 -11.26 -22.60 16.74
C THR A 200 -11.82 -21.88 15.53
N TYR A 201 -12.43 -20.72 15.78
CA TYR A 201 -12.89 -19.77 14.79
C TYR A 201 -12.11 -18.47 14.92
N SER A 202 -11.53 -17.99 13.83
CA SER A 202 -10.79 -16.72 13.81
C SER A 202 -11.46 -15.72 12.88
N GLY A 203 -11.83 -14.56 13.41
CA GLY A 203 -12.42 -13.49 12.61
C GLY A 203 -13.12 -12.43 13.44
N VAL A 204 -12.67 -11.17 13.30
CA VAL A 204 -13.22 -10.03 14.04
C VAL A 204 -14.73 -9.88 13.79
N ASN A 205 -15.17 -10.02 12.54
CA ASN A 205 -16.58 -9.85 12.19
C ASN A 205 -17.48 -10.94 12.81
N LEU A 206 -16.98 -12.18 12.95
CA LEU A 206 -17.71 -13.25 13.65
C LEU A 206 -17.84 -12.93 15.14
N ILE A 207 -16.74 -12.53 15.79
CA ILE A 207 -16.78 -12.20 17.22
C ILE A 207 -17.71 -11.01 17.48
N GLN A 208 -17.61 -9.97 16.66
CA GLN A 208 -18.49 -8.81 16.77
C GLN A 208 -19.95 -9.23 16.62
N PHE A 209 -20.28 -10.05 15.61
CA PHE A 209 -21.63 -10.58 15.44
C PHE A 209 -22.13 -11.34 16.67
N LEU A 210 -21.32 -12.23 17.24
CA LEU A 210 -21.70 -13.00 18.43
C LEU A 210 -21.94 -12.10 19.65
N VAL A 211 -21.10 -11.08 19.83
CA VAL A 211 -21.22 -10.11 20.92
C VAL A 211 -22.46 -9.23 20.76
N ASP A 212 -22.71 -8.73 19.54
CA ASP A 212 -23.89 -7.93 19.22
C ASP A 212 -25.21 -8.69 19.43
N ASN A 213 -25.16 -10.03 19.44
CA ASN A 213 -26.31 -10.90 19.68
C ASN A 213 -26.34 -11.48 21.12
N GLY A 214 -25.53 -10.94 22.04
CA GLY A 214 -25.69 -11.17 23.48
C GLY A 214 -24.65 -12.07 24.14
N LEU A 215 -23.70 -12.64 23.39
CA LEU A 215 -22.54 -13.29 24.00
C LEU A 215 -21.55 -12.23 24.52
N LYS A 216 -20.71 -12.60 25.48
CA LYS A 216 -19.69 -11.71 26.04
C LYS A 216 -18.30 -12.25 25.77
N ILE A 217 -17.36 -11.34 25.56
CA ILE A 217 -15.94 -11.67 25.54
C ILE A 217 -15.55 -12.01 26.98
N GLY A 218 -14.89 -13.14 27.17
CA GLY A 218 -14.36 -13.54 28.48
C GLY A 218 -13.10 -12.76 28.83
N ASP A 219 -12.78 -12.71 30.13
CA ASP A 219 -11.56 -12.08 30.66
C ASP A 219 -10.30 -12.91 30.38
#